data_AF-A0A7S1A715-F1
#
_entry.id   AF-A0A7S1A715-F1
#
_cell.length_a   1.000
_cell.length_b   1.000
_cell.length_c   1.000
_cell.angle_alpha   90.00
_cell.angle_beta   90.00
_cell.angle_gamma   90.00
#
_symmetry.space_group_name_H-M   'P 1'
#
loop_
_entity.id
_entity.type
_entity.pdbx_description
1 polymer ?
#
loop_
_entity_poly.entity_id
_entity_poly.type
_entity_poly.pdbx_seq_one_letter_code
_entity_poly.pdbx_strand_id
1 'polypeptide(L)'
;FLLVTMQVSIMNQRGHLLPCTYNVHTKTFGTETIPGACLCEWTKGFLLAFPPLALVVIWLLVARDLQNKRLFYGLLKQKAILQFTKRSVWLDPLMLFLFFSFLNVIAHVALYYAVLVVKFDDGEEVAQDANVLSAAIRSGPLNVFPARTEHLTTFTHLVTAFIIPSVLIVGFFVLNYDVEKSLVPLSQYVHETGVSADETLRLVVMSDTHCRAILDEPQERWRKNKDDNFEDRCGAVIREFDDVKEYPDEGSITLMDASWAAKLLLDPTLKGSSARLFRVTLSTFLAVSLMMTIILLALLIPDVILCVQKIWVGNYQSAFQLLALSGCIVGVIATARSLGTPLWCQAREVFRRRGSP
;
A
#
# COMPACT_ATOMS: atom_id res chain seq x y z
N PHE A 1 -1.77 -10.86 5.71
CA PHE A 1 -1.93 -12.27 5.29
C PHE A 1 -2.28 -12.37 3.81
N LEU A 2 -3.44 -11.87 3.37
CA LEU A 2 -3.90 -11.96 1.98
C LEU A 2 -2.87 -11.48 0.93
N LEU A 3 -2.17 -10.38 1.17
CA LEU A 3 -1.10 -9.90 0.27
C LEU A 3 0.13 -10.83 0.21
N VAL A 4 0.42 -11.53 1.30
CA VAL A 4 1.55 -12.48 1.36
C VAL A 4 1.18 -13.76 0.64
N THR A 5 -0.02 -14.29 0.86
CA THR A 5 -0.52 -15.47 0.13
C THR A 5 -0.60 -15.17 -1.37
N MET A 6 -0.99 -13.94 -1.72
CA MET A 6 -0.97 -13.45 -3.09
C MET A 6 0.45 -13.45 -3.65
N GLN A 7 1.43 -12.86 -2.96
CA GLN A 7 2.83 -12.90 -3.43
C GLN A 7 3.35 -14.34 -3.61
N VAL A 8 3.15 -15.20 -2.60
CA VAL A 8 3.59 -16.61 -2.65
C VAL A 8 2.92 -17.36 -3.80
N SER A 9 1.64 -17.10 -4.06
CA SER A 9 0.92 -17.71 -5.17
C SER A 9 1.48 -17.27 -6.54
N ILE A 10 1.91 -16.01 -6.72
CA ILE A 10 2.57 -15.59 -7.99
C ILE A 10 3.90 -16.33 -8.11
N MET A 11 4.69 -16.36 -7.03
CA MET A 11 6.01 -17.00 -7.05
C MET A 11 5.91 -18.47 -7.42
N ASN A 12 4.88 -19.17 -6.92
CA ASN A 12 4.64 -20.58 -7.26
C ASN A 12 4.17 -20.77 -8.72
N GLN A 13 3.41 -19.82 -9.26
CA GLN A 13 2.89 -19.87 -10.63
C GLN A 13 3.82 -19.23 -11.67
N ARG A 14 5.01 -18.80 -11.26
CA ARG A 14 5.92 -17.98 -12.08
C ARG A 14 6.29 -18.61 -13.41
N GLY A 15 6.47 -19.93 -13.44
CA GLY A 15 6.79 -20.69 -14.65
C GLY A 15 5.61 -20.78 -15.64
N HIS A 16 4.38 -20.62 -15.15
CA HIS A 16 3.15 -20.73 -15.93
C HIS A 16 2.57 -19.37 -16.35
N LEU A 17 3.09 -18.26 -15.83
CA LEU A 17 2.73 -16.92 -16.29
C LEU A 17 3.07 -16.75 -17.77
N LEU A 18 2.34 -15.87 -18.48
CA LEU A 18 2.51 -15.68 -19.92
C LEU A 18 4.01 -15.50 -20.27
N PRO A 19 4.57 -16.36 -21.12
CA PRO A 19 5.89 -16.11 -21.68
C PRO A 19 5.78 -14.91 -22.63
N CYS A 20 6.27 -13.76 -22.18
CA CYS A 20 6.27 -12.52 -22.97
C CYS A 20 7.38 -12.48 -24.03
N THR A 21 7.85 -13.64 -24.50
CA THR A 21 8.95 -13.73 -25.46
C THR A 21 8.44 -13.55 -26.88
N TYR A 22 9.03 -12.59 -27.60
CA TYR A 22 8.92 -12.54 -29.05
C TYR A 22 9.77 -13.66 -29.66
N ASN A 23 9.13 -14.66 -30.28
CA ASN A 23 9.86 -15.68 -31.03
C ASN A 23 9.23 -15.85 -32.42
N VAL A 24 10.00 -15.47 -33.45
CA VAL A 24 9.59 -15.57 -34.87
C VAL A 24 9.54 -17.02 -35.34
N HIS A 25 10.24 -17.93 -34.67
CA HIS A 25 10.48 -19.29 -35.19
C HIS A 25 9.73 -20.39 -34.46
N THR A 26 9.11 -20.11 -33.30
CA THR A 26 8.32 -21.10 -32.58
C THR A 26 6.87 -20.62 -32.51
N LYS A 27 5.92 -21.39 -33.05
CA LYS A 27 4.44 -21.21 -32.86
C LYS A 27 3.99 -21.35 -31.39
N THR A 28 4.90 -21.17 -30.44
CA THR A 28 4.64 -21.28 -29.00
C THR A 28 3.70 -20.18 -28.51
N PHE A 29 3.11 -20.39 -27.34
CA PHE A 29 2.31 -19.39 -26.62
C PHE A 29 3.13 -18.09 -26.47
N GLY A 30 2.70 -16.96 -27.05
CA GLY A 30 3.48 -15.72 -27.07
C GLY A 30 2.83 -14.63 -27.92
N THR A 31 3.29 -13.39 -27.78
CA THR A 31 2.80 -12.24 -28.58
C THR A 31 3.55 -12.17 -29.92
N GLU A 32 2.81 -12.01 -31.01
CA GLU A 32 3.38 -11.99 -32.38
C GLU A 32 4.14 -10.69 -32.71
N THR A 33 3.96 -9.64 -31.90
CA THR A 33 4.54 -8.33 -32.15
C THR A 33 5.47 -7.90 -31.01
N ILE A 34 6.55 -7.19 -31.35
CA ILE A 34 7.49 -6.63 -30.36
C ILE A 34 6.77 -5.71 -29.35
N PRO A 35 5.86 -4.80 -29.75
CA PRO A 35 5.11 -3.99 -28.80
C PRO A 35 4.26 -4.83 -27.84
N GLY A 36 3.66 -5.94 -28.31
CA GLY A 36 2.93 -6.86 -27.46
C GLY A 36 3.81 -7.51 -26.39
N ALA A 37 5.02 -7.93 -26.76
CA ALA A 37 5.99 -8.52 -25.83
C ALA A 37 6.44 -7.49 -24.77
N CYS A 38 6.73 -6.26 -25.18
CA CYS A 38 7.08 -5.17 -24.27
C CYS A 38 5.93 -4.84 -23.29
N LEU A 39 4.69 -4.75 -23.78
CA LEU A 39 3.51 -4.50 -22.95
C LEU A 39 3.24 -5.65 -21.96
N CYS A 40 3.45 -6.89 -22.41
CA CYS A 40 3.34 -8.06 -21.55
C CYS A 40 4.37 -8.02 -20.41
N GLU A 41 5.65 -7.76 -20.71
CA GLU A 41 6.70 -7.68 -19.69
C GLU A 41 6.46 -6.49 -18.72
N TRP A 42 6.00 -5.35 -19.25
CA TRP A 42 5.61 -4.19 -18.44
C TRP A 42 4.50 -4.53 -17.43
N THR A 43 3.36 -5.03 -17.92
CA THR A 43 2.20 -5.36 -17.07
C THR A 43 2.51 -6.50 -16.09
N LYS A 44 3.35 -7.46 -16.48
CA LYS A 44 3.88 -8.51 -15.61
C LYS A 44 4.70 -7.96 -14.45
N GLY A 45 5.49 -6.92 -14.68
CA GLY A 45 6.23 -6.22 -13.62
C GLY A 45 5.29 -5.64 -12.55
N PHE A 46 4.17 -5.04 -12.97
CA PHE A 46 3.15 -4.55 -12.03
C PHE A 46 2.42 -5.67 -11.30
N LEU A 47 2.10 -6.79 -11.96
CA LEU A 47 1.55 -7.98 -11.31
C LEU A 47 2.43 -8.45 -10.14
N LEU A 48 3.74 -8.51 -10.36
CA LEU A 48 4.73 -8.92 -9.36
C LEU A 48 4.88 -7.90 -8.22
N ALA A 49 4.87 -6.61 -8.54
CA ALA A 49 5.14 -5.55 -7.58
C ALA A 49 3.90 -5.02 -6.83
N PHE A 50 2.69 -5.34 -7.30
CA PHE A 50 1.45 -4.87 -6.68
C PHE A 50 1.31 -5.31 -5.21
N PRO A 51 1.56 -6.58 -4.80
CA PRO A 51 1.42 -6.97 -3.40
C PRO A 51 2.28 -6.17 -2.41
N PRO A 52 3.61 -5.98 -2.60
CA PRO A 52 4.40 -5.15 -1.70
C PRO A 52 4.00 -3.67 -1.73
N LEU A 53 3.62 -3.13 -2.88
CA LEU A 53 3.13 -1.76 -2.98
C LEU A 53 1.85 -1.56 -2.16
N ALA A 54 0.85 -2.42 -2.36
CA ALA A 54 -0.40 -2.38 -1.62
C ALA A 54 -0.16 -2.52 -0.11
N LEU A 55 0.75 -3.41 0.29
CA LEU A 55 1.05 -3.63 1.70
C LEU A 55 1.56 -2.35 2.39
N VAL A 56 2.43 -1.61 1.70
CA VAL A 56 2.95 -0.33 2.16
C VAL A 56 1.85 0.71 2.33
N VAL A 57 0.92 0.80 1.39
CA VAL A 57 -0.24 1.70 1.48
C VAL A 57 -1.14 1.33 2.66
N ILE A 58 -1.39 0.04 2.91
CA ILE A 58 -2.15 -0.42 4.10
C ILE A 58 -1.50 0.08 5.38
N TRP A 59 -0.18 -0.08 5.53
CA TRP A 59 0.48 0.34 6.77
C TRP A 59 0.44 1.83 6.98
N LEU A 60 0.61 2.63 5.93
CA LEU A 60 0.44 4.08 6.03
C LEU A 60 -0.97 4.45 6.49
N LEU A 61 -1.99 3.84 5.91
CA LEU A 61 -3.38 4.11 6.29
C LEU A 61 -3.66 3.74 7.75
N VAL A 62 -3.20 2.56 8.19
CA VAL A 62 -3.36 2.12 9.58
C VAL A 62 -2.57 3.01 10.54
N ALA A 63 -1.32 3.35 10.22
CA ALA A 63 -0.50 4.23 11.04
C ALA A 63 -1.15 5.61 11.19
N ARG A 64 -1.61 6.20 10.07
CA ARG A 64 -2.35 7.46 10.05
C ARG A 64 -3.61 7.38 10.92
N ASP A 65 -4.41 6.33 10.74
CA ASP A 65 -5.66 6.15 11.49
C ASP A 65 -5.42 6.08 13.01
N LEU A 66 -4.45 5.27 13.45
CA LEU A 66 -4.08 5.15 14.85
C LEU A 66 -3.60 6.49 15.45
N GLN A 67 -2.79 7.24 14.70
CA GLN A 67 -2.26 8.53 15.14
C GLN A 67 -3.37 9.59 15.20
N ASN A 68 -4.15 9.72 14.14
CA ASN A 68 -5.22 10.71 14.04
C ASN A 68 -6.32 10.48 15.08
N LYS A 69 -6.73 9.22 15.31
CA LYS A 69 -7.69 8.88 16.37
C LYS A 69 -7.18 9.30 17.75
N ARG A 70 -5.94 8.95 18.06
CA ARG A 70 -5.36 9.28 19.37
C ARG A 70 -5.24 10.79 19.57
N LEU A 71 -4.84 11.53 18.53
CA LEU A 71 -4.76 12.98 18.57
C LEU A 71 -6.16 13.61 18.72
N PHE A 72 -7.12 13.16 17.92
CA PHE A 72 -8.51 13.62 17.96
C PHE A 72 -9.09 13.50 19.38
N TYR A 73 -9.00 12.33 20.01
CA TYR A 73 -9.51 12.15 21.38
C TYR A 73 -8.69 12.90 22.43
N GLY A 74 -7.39 13.13 22.19
CA GLY A 74 -6.55 13.96 23.05
C GLY A 74 -7.01 15.43 23.06
N LEU A 75 -7.27 15.98 21.88
CA LEU A 75 -7.79 17.33 21.71
C LEU A 75 -9.22 17.45 22.26
N LEU A 76 -10.05 16.42 22.04
CA LEU A 76 -11.44 16.42 22.52
C LEU A 76 -11.53 16.50 24.04
N LYS A 77 -10.64 15.82 24.76
CA LYS A 77 -10.50 15.96 26.23
C LYS A 77 -10.12 17.37 26.67
N GLN A 78 -9.44 18.14 25.81
CA GLN A 78 -9.06 19.53 26.05
C GLN A 78 -10.06 20.52 25.46
N LYS A 79 -11.29 20.08 25.18
CA LYS A 79 -12.38 20.91 24.64
C LYS A 79 -12.08 21.48 23.24
N ALA A 80 -11.33 20.74 22.41
CA ALA A 80 -11.14 21.07 21.00
C ALA A 80 -11.53 19.90 20.08
N ILE A 81 -12.13 20.21 18.94
CA ILE A 81 -12.47 19.25 17.90
C ILE A 81 -11.47 19.41 16.75
N LEU A 82 -10.87 18.30 16.32
CA LEU A 82 -10.07 18.27 15.10
C LEU A 82 -10.99 17.93 13.91
N GLN A 83 -11.18 18.88 13.01
CA GLN A 83 -11.86 18.70 11.73
C GLN A 83 -10.86 18.21 10.69
N PHE A 84 -11.10 17.05 10.09
CA PHE A 84 -10.21 16.53 9.05
C PHE A 84 -10.60 17.15 7.71
N THR A 85 -9.63 17.72 7.01
CA THR A 85 -9.86 18.26 5.66
C THR A 85 -10.33 17.13 4.76
N LYS A 86 -11.44 17.32 4.03
CA LYS A 86 -12.00 16.31 3.13
C LYS A 86 -10.97 15.96 2.05
N ARG A 87 -10.39 14.76 2.17
CA ARG A 87 -9.35 14.30 1.23
C ARG A 87 -9.96 13.52 0.10
N SER A 88 -9.66 13.91 -1.14
CA SER A 88 -10.00 13.08 -2.28
C SER A 88 -8.91 12.05 -2.52
N VAL A 89 -9.30 10.79 -2.68
CA VAL A 89 -8.38 9.68 -2.98
C VAL A 89 -7.61 9.94 -4.30
N TRP A 90 -8.22 10.70 -5.20
CA TRP A 90 -7.71 11.02 -6.54
C TRP A 90 -6.61 12.09 -6.56
N LEU A 91 -6.40 12.84 -5.47
CA LEU A 91 -5.31 13.81 -5.39
C LEU A 91 -4.06 13.24 -4.71
N ASP A 92 -4.14 12.03 -4.15
CA ASP A 92 -3.04 11.41 -3.45
C ASP A 92 -2.13 10.64 -4.42
N PRO A 93 -0.86 11.05 -4.61
CA PRO A 93 0.03 10.43 -5.58
C PRO A 93 0.25 8.94 -5.34
N LEU A 94 0.27 8.50 -4.08
CA LEU A 94 0.51 7.11 -3.74
C LEU A 94 -0.73 6.24 -4.04
N MET A 95 -1.93 6.79 -3.79
CA MET A 95 -3.18 6.14 -4.18
C MET A 95 -3.31 6.06 -5.70
N LEU A 96 -3.02 7.14 -6.43
CA LEU A 96 -3.01 7.14 -7.89
C LEU A 96 -2.03 6.09 -8.45
N PHE A 97 -0.83 6.00 -7.87
CA PHE A 97 0.16 5.01 -8.28
C PHE A 97 -0.31 3.57 -8.01
N LEU A 98 -0.99 3.33 -6.89
CA LEU A 98 -1.60 2.05 -6.58
C LEU A 98 -2.73 1.70 -7.58
N PHE A 99 -3.61 2.63 -7.90
CA PHE A 99 -4.67 2.41 -8.91
C PHE A 99 -4.07 2.14 -10.29
N PHE A 100 -3.04 2.88 -10.68
CA PHE A 100 -2.32 2.64 -11.92
C PHE A 100 -1.71 1.22 -11.94
N SER A 101 -1.09 0.80 -10.84
CA SER A 101 -0.57 -0.56 -10.68
C SER A 101 -1.68 -1.61 -10.83
N PHE A 102 -2.82 -1.41 -10.16
CA PHE A 102 -3.99 -2.28 -10.27
C PHE A 102 -4.55 -2.38 -11.68
N LEU A 103 -4.65 -1.28 -12.41
CA LEU A 103 -5.09 -1.29 -13.82
C LEU A 103 -4.13 -2.08 -14.71
N ASN A 104 -2.82 -2.01 -14.46
CA ASN A 104 -1.83 -2.83 -15.17
C ASN A 104 -1.96 -4.33 -14.83
N VAL A 105 -2.38 -4.69 -13.61
CA VAL A 105 -2.71 -6.08 -13.25
C VAL A 105 -3.92 -6.59 -14.05
N ILE A 106 -4.98 -5.79 -14.14
CA ILE A 106 -6.16 -6.13 -14.96
C ILE A 106 -5.74 -6.27 -16.43
N ALA A 107 -4.94 -5.33 -16.94
CA ALA A 107 -4.44 -5.37 -18.31
C ALA A 107 -3.63 -6.64 -18.59
N HIS A 108 -2.80 -7.10 -17.64
CA HIS A 108 -2.05 -8.36 -17.78
C HIS A 108 -2.99 -9.57 -17.93
N VAL A 109 -4.02 -9.65 -17.08
CA VAL A 109 -4.98 -10.76 -17.13
C VAL A 109 -5.84 -10.71 -18.40
N ALA A 110 -6.23 -9.52 -18.84
CA ALA A 110 -6.93 -9.33 -20.11
C ALA A 110 -6.07 -9.74 -21.32
N LEU A 111 -4.78 -9.38 -21.32
CA LEU A 111 -3.82 -9.82 -22.33
C LEU A 111 -3.68 -11.35 -22.32
N TYR A 112 -3.56 -11.96 -21.14
CA TYR A 112 -3.50 -13.42 -20.99
C TYR A 112 -4.75 -14.08 -21.59
N TYR A 113 -5.93 -13.56 -21.27
CA TYR A 113 -7.20 -14.05 -21.81
C TYR A 113 -7.28 -13.88 -23.34
N ALA A 114 -6.88 -12.73 -23.88
CA ALA A 114 -6.89 -12.49 -25.32
C ALA A 114 -5.99 -13.49 -26.07
N VAL A 115 -4.79 -13.78 -25.56
CA VAL A 115 -3.89 -14.78 -26.16
C VAL A 115 -4.48 -16.19 -26.07
N LEU A 116 -5.18 -16.52 -24.97
CA LEU A 116 -5.92 -17.78 -24.88
C LEU A 116 -7.00 -17.88 -25.95
N VAL A 117 -7.87 -16.88 -26.06
CA VAL A 117 -9.01 -16.91 -26.99
C VAL A 117 -8.55 -17.04 -28.42
N VAL A 118 -7.61 -16.18 -28.87
CA VAL A 118 -7.11 -16.20 -30.25
C VAL A 118 -6.54 -17.57 -30.61
N LYS A 119 -5.70 -18.15 -29.75
CA LYS A 119 -5.08 -19.47 -30.02
C LYS A 119 -6.05 -20.64 -29.98
N PHE A 120 -7.19 -20.51 -29.31
CA PHE A 120 -8.22 -21.56 -29.29
C PHE A 120 -9.27 -21.39 -30.39
N ASP A 121 -9.41 -20.19 -30.97
CA ASP A 121 -10.38 -19.90 -32.03
C ASP A 121 -9.86 -20.27 -33.43
N ASP A 122 -8.54 -20.44 -33.59
CA ASP A 122 -7.89 -21.03 -34.78
C ASP A 122 -8.22 -22.54 -34.94
N GLY A 123 -9.43 -22.97 -34.58
CA GLY A 123 -9.97 -24.33 -34.55
C GLY A 123 -10.00 -25.09 -35.88
N GLU A 124 -9.21 -24.67 -36.86
CA GLU A 124 -9.01 -25.34 -38.13
C GLU A 124 -8.07 -26.56 -38.03
N GLU A 125 -7.17 -26.64 -37.02
CA GLU A 125 -6.33 -27.83 -36.81
C GLU A 125 -7.08 -29.00 -36.13
N VAL A 126 -8.23 -28.76 -35.48
CA VAL A 126 -9.02 -29.83 -34.83
C VAL A 126 -9.64 -30.78 -35.87
N ALA A 127 -9.86 -30.32 -37.10
CA ALA A 127 -10.36 -31.17 -38.18
C ALA A 127 -9.30 -32.17 -38.70
N GLN A 128 -8.01 -31.82 -38.64
CA GLN A 128 -6.92 -32.73 -39.03
C GLN A 128 -6.58 -33.72 -37.91
N ASP A 129 -6.72 -33.30 -36.65
CA ASP A 129 -6.52 -34.16 -35.49
C ASP A 129 -7.69 -35.11 -35.23
N ALA A 130 -8.86 -34.96 -35.86
CA ALA A 130 -9.96 -35.94 -35.72
C ALA A 130 -9.54 -37.36 -36.18
N ASN A 131 -8.69 -37.44 -37.21
CA ASN A 131 -8.13 -38.72 -37.67
C ASN A 131 -7.09 -39.28 -36.69
N VAL A 132 -6.25 -38.43 -36.09
CA VAL A 132 -5.24 -38.82 -35.09
C VAL A 132 -5.90 -39.20 -33.76
N LEU A 133 -6.93 -38.48 -33.34
CA LEU A 133 -7.75 -38.73 -32.17
C LEU A 133 -8.47 -40.07 -32.28
N SER A 134 -8.99 -40.41 -33.46
CA SER A 134 -9.60 -41.73 -33.71
C SER A 134 -8.60 -42.89 -33.59
N ALA A 135 -7.34 -42.67 -34.00
CA ALA A 135 -6.26 -43.65 -33.83
C ALA A 135 -5.80 -43.75 -32.37
N ALA A 136 -5.76 -42.63 -31.66
CA ALA A 136 -5.34 -42.56 -30.26
C ALA A 136 -6.40 -43.14 -29.31
N ILE A 137 -7.71 -42.92 -29.54
CA ILE A 137 -8.81 -43.55 -28.79
C ILE A 137 -8.74 -45.09 -28.82
N ARG A 138 -8.18 -45.69 -29.88
CA ARG A 138 -7.96 -47.15 -29.94
C ARG A 138 -6.80 -47.65 -29.08
N SER A 139 -5.93 -46.77 -28.59
CA SER A 139 -4.67 -47.14 -27.93
C SER A 139 -4.68 -47.08 -26.39
N GLY A 140 -5.77 -46.62 -25.76
CA GLY A 140 -5.91 -46.63 -24.29
C GLY A 140 -6.49 -45.33 -23.71
N PRO A 141 -6.59 -45.21 -22.37
CA PRO A 141 -7.16 -44.03 -21.71
C PRO A 141 -6.28 -42.80 -21.97
N LEU A 142 -6.78 -41.92 -22.82
CA LEU A 142 -6.05 -40.81 -23.40
C LEU A 142 -6.10 -39.55 -22.51
N ASN A 143 -4.96 -39.19 -21.91
CA ASN A 143 -4.73 -37.85 -21.35
C ASN A 143 -4.37 -36.86 -22.46
N VAL A 144 -5.26 -36.60 -23.44
CA VAL A 144 -4.93 -35.81 -24.66
C VAL A 144 -5.36 -34.34 -24.60
N PHE A 145 -5.89 -33.87 -23.47
CA PHE A 145 -6.14 -32.44 -23.25
C PHE A 145 -5.31 -31.74 -22.15
N PRO A 146 -4.06 -32.14 -21.82
CA PRO A 146 -3.35 -31.59 -20.66
C PRO A 146 -2.98 -30.11 -20.84
N ALA A 147 -2.61 -29.67 -22.06
CA ALA A 147 -2.17 -28.29 -22.27
C ALA A 147 -3.32 -27.26 -22.16
N ARG A 148 -4.50 -27.59 -22.69
CA ARG A 148 -5.66 -26.70 -22.61
C ARG A 148 -6.16 -26.56 -21.17
N THR A 149 -6.21 -27.67 -20.43
CA THR A 149 -6.63 -27.64 -19.03
C THR A 149 -5.62 -26.89 -18.17
N GLU A 150 -4.32 -27.03 -18.42
CA GLU A 150 -3.27 -26.28 -17.71
C GLU A 150 -3.44 -24.76 -17.88
N HIS A 151 -3.63 -24.26 -19.11
CA HIS A 151 -3.78 -22.81 -19.30
C HIS A 151 -5.06 -22.24 -18.68
N LEU A 152 -6.16 -23.01 -18.71
CA LEU A 152 -7.42 -22.63 -18.06
C LEU A 152 -7.29 -22.66 -16.53
N THR A 153 -6.57 -23.63 -15.97
CA THR A 153 -6.32 -23.66 -14.52
C THR A 153 -5.44 -22.50 -14.11
N THR A 154 -4.37 -22.17 -14.84
CA THR A 154 -3.53 -20.98 -14.57
C THR A 154 -4.35 -19.70 -14.67
N PHE A 155 -5.20 -19.54 -15.69
CA PHE A 155 -6.08 -18.38 -15.80
C PHE A 155 -7.04 -18.27 -14.62
N THR A 156 -7.69 -19.37 -14.26
CA THR A 156 -8.60 -19.44 -13.11
C THR A 156 -7.87 -19.07 -11.83
N HIS A 157 -6.63 -19.56 -11.67
CA HIS A 157 -5.77 -19.24 -10.53
C HIS A 157 -5.38 -17.76 -10.52
N LEU A 158 -5.10 -17.14 -11.67
CA LEU A 158 -4.82 -15.71 -11.79
C LEU A 158 -6.02 -14.88 -11.36
N VAL A 159 -7.21 -15.20 -11.85
CA VAL A 159 -8.44 -14.48 -11.47
C VAL A 159 -8.74 -14.63 -9.98
N THR A 160 -8.74 -15.86 -9.48
CA THR A 160 -9.14 -16.16 -8.10
C THR A 160 -8.11 -15.74 -7.06
N ALA A 161 -6.81 -15.94 -7.34
CA ALA A 161 -5.74 -15.62 -6.39
C ALA A 161 -5.22 -14.17 -6.51
N PHE A 162 -5.50 -13.45 -7.61
CA PHE A 162 -5.02 -12.07 -7.81
C PHE A 162 -6.12 -11.06 -8.03
N ILE A 163 -6.97 -11.24 -9.04
CA ILE A 163 -7.95 -10.20 -9.40
C ILE A 163 -8.94 -9.98 -8.26
N ILE A 164 -9.54 -11.06 -7.73
CA ILE A 164 -10.51 -10.94 -6.63
C ILE A 164 -9.87 -10.29 -5.39
N PRO A 165 -8.71 -10.77 -4.87
CA PRO A 165 -8.06 -10.13 -3.73
C PRO A 165 -7.64 -8.67 -4.01
N SER A 166 -7.16 -8.36 -5.22
CA SER A 166 -6.75 -7.01 -5.59
C SER A 166 -7.93 -6.04 -5.63
N VAL A 167 -9.08 -6.46 -6.17
CA VAL A 167 -10.33 -5.66 -6.13
C VAL A 167 -10.76 -5.40 -4.68
N LEU A 168 -10.72 -6.42 -3.82
CA LEU A 168 -11.08 -6.28 -2.41
C LEU A 168 -10.14 -5.32 -1.68
N ILE A 169 -8.83 -5.40 -1.95
CA ILE A 169 -7.83 -4.49 -1.37
C ILE A 169 -8.05 -3.06 -1.85
N VAL A 170 -8.25 -2.85 -3.14
CA VAL A 170 -8.50 -1.52 -3.71
C VAL A 170 -9.81 -0.92 -3.17
N GLY A 171 -10.87 -1.73 -3.08
CA GLY A 171 -12.13 -1.34 -2.45
C GLY A 171 -11.95 -0.98 -0.98
N PHE A 172 -11.18 -1.79 -0.22
CA PHE A 172 -10.83 -1.50 1.17
C PHE A 172 -10.15 -0.14 1.29
N PHE A 173 -9.22 0.20 0.40
CA PHE A 173 -8.56 1.51 0.44
C PHE A 173 -9.51 2.66 0.18
N VAL A 174 -10.37 2.57 -0.83
CA VAL A 174 -11.34 3.64 -1.13
C VAL A 174 -12.28 3.87 0.06
N LEU A 175 -12.73 2.80 0.71
CA LEU A 175 -13.65 2.87 1.84
C LEU A 175 -12.98 3.42 3.11
N ASN A 176 -11.72 3.06 3.37
CA ASN A 176 -10.98 3.44 4.59
C ASN A 176 -10.05 4.64 4.39
N TYR A 177 -10.07 5.27 3.21
CA TYR A 177 -9.28 6.48 2.98
C TYR A 177 -9.78 7.67 3.80
N ASP A 178 -11.07 7.69 4.12
CA ASP A 178 -11.69 8.71 4.96
C ASP A 178 -11.63 8.30 6.44
N VAL A 179 -10.81 9.01 7.21
CA VAL A 179 -10.60 8.71 8.64
C VAL A 179 -11.84 9.06 9.47
N GLU A 180 -12.63 10.06 9.05
CA GLU A 180 -13.78 10.55 9.81
C GLU A 180 -14.83 9.47 10.01
N LYS A 181 -15.01 8.59 9.01
CA LYS A 181 -15.97 7.46 9.08
C LYS A 181 -15.65 6.45 10.17
N SER A 182 -14.42 6.45 10.66
CA SER A 182 -13.95 5.50 11.66
C SER A 182 -13.87 6.11 13.07
N LEU A 183 -14.19 7.40 13.21
CA LEU A 183 -14.31 8.08 14.50
C LEU A 183 -15.70 7.84 15.09
N VAL A 184 -15.77 7.86 16.42
CA VAL A 184 -17.06 7.81 17.11
C VAL A 184 -17.79 9.13 16.84
N PRO A 185 -19.06 9.10 16.39
CA PRO A 185 -19.84 10.31 16.19
C PRO A 185 -19.84 11.17 17.47
N LEU A 186 -19.65 12.49 17.31
CA LEU A 186 -19.57 13.40 18.45
C LEU A 186 -20.80 13.31 19.36
N SER A 187 -21.99 13.10 18.78
CA SER A 187 -23.23 12.89 19.53
C SER A 187 -23.16 11.71 20.50
N GLN A 188 -22.55 10.59 20.07
CA GLN A 188 -22.37 9.41 20.92
C GLN A 188 -21.33 9.69 22.02
N TYR A 189 -20.23 10.36 21.69
CA TYR A 189 -19.22 10.74 22.68
C TYR A 189 -19.78 11.63 23.79
N VAL A 190 -20.57 12.64 23.44
CA VAL A 190 -21.20 13.56 24.40
C VAL A 190 -22.17 12.81 25.32
N HIS A 191 -22.95 11.88 24.76
CA HIS A 191 -23.87 11.05 25.54
C HIS A 191 -23.14 10.13 26.52
N GLU A 192 -22.01 9.53 26.12
CA GLU A 192 -21.25 8.59 26.96
C GLU A 192 -20.44 9.27 28.06
N THR A 193 -19.96 10.50 27.83
CA THR A 193 -19.13 11.23 28.79
C THR A 193 -19.92 12.07 29.79
N GLY A 194 -21.22 12.29 29.55
CA GLY A 194 -22.08 13.11 30.41
C GLY A 194 -21.73 14.61 30.38
N VAL A 195 -20.98 15.05 29.36
CA VAL A 195 -20.64 16.46 29.16
C VAL A 195 -21.93 17.22 28.82
N SER A 196 -22.21 18.30 29.56
CA SER A 196 -23.42 19.12 29.34
C SER A 196 -23.41 19.73 27.93
N ALA A 197 -24.58 19.87 27.31
CA ALA A 197 -24.73 20.52 26.00
C ALA A 197 -24.19 21.96 25.98
N ASP A 198 -24.17 22.65 27.12
CA ASP A 198 -23.58 24.00 27.22
C ASP A 198 -22.04 23.98 27.11
N GLU A 199 -21.39 22.89 27.51
CA GLU A 199 -19.94 22.74 27.37
C GLU A 199 -19.54 22.39 25.95
N THR A 200 -20.38 21.67 25.20
CA THR A 200 -20.11 21.32 23.79
C THR A 200 -20.22 22.53 22.87
N LEU A 201 -21.01 23.54 23.22
CA LEU A 201 -21.08 24.83 22.52
C LEU A 201 -19.76 25.64 22.57
N ARG A 202 -18.82 25.26 23.46
CA ARG A 202 -17.52 25.95 23.61
C ARG A 202 -16.34 25.20 22.99
N LEU A 203 -16.59 24.19 22.16
CA LEU A 203 -15.53 23.41 21.55
C LEU A 203 -14.79 24.24 20.48
N VAL A 204 -13.48 24.36 20.63
CA VAL A 204 -12.62 25.02 19.63
C VAL A 204 -12.48 24.09 18.43
N VAL A 205 -12.91 24.52 17.25
CA VAL A 205 -12.80 23.72 16.02
C VAL A 205 -11.48 24.06 15.33
N MET A 206 -10.61 23.06 15.19
CA MET A 206 -9.30 23.16 14.57
C MET A 206 -9.25 22.31 13.31
N SER A 207 -8.73 22.82 12.19
CA SER A 207 -8.46 21.98 11.03
C SER A 207 -7.18 21.16 11.23
N ASP A 208 -7.10 20.00 10.57
CA ASP A 208 -5.90 19.17 10.57
C ASP A 208 -4.70 19.84 9.90
N THR A 209 -4.92 20.73 8.93
CA THR A 209 -3.89 21.55 8.28
C THR A 209 -3.28 22.58 9.24
N HIS A 210 -4.10 23.31 10.00
CA HIS A 210 -3.60 24.27 10.99
C HIS A 210 -2.86 23.57 12.15
N CYS A 211 -3.41 22.44 12.62
CA CYS A 211 -2.77 21.65 13.67
C CYS A 211 -1.41 21.10 13.21
N ARG A 212 -1.31 20.68 11.94
CA ARG A 212 -0.02 20.31 11.34
C ARG A 212 0.94 21.50 11.31
N ALA A 213 0.51 22.67 10.83
CA ALA A 213 1.36 23.85 10.75
C ALA A 213 1.96 24.22 12.13
N ILE A 214 1.16 24.20 13.19
CA ILE A 214 1.61 24.42 14.58
C ILE A 214 2.66 23.39 15.01
N LEU A 215 2.46 22.11 14.67
CA LEU A 215 3.38 21.03 15.04
C LEU A 215 4.63 20.96 14.16
N ASP A 216 4.60 21.60 12.99
CA ASP A 216 5.74 21.74 12.10
C ASP A 216 6.65 22.92 12.53
N GLU A 217 6.14 23.88 13.32
CA GLU A 217 6.96 24.90 13.97
C GLU A 217 8.01 24.30 14.95
N PRO A 218 9.12 25.01 15.22
CA PRO A 218 10.15 24.55 16.15
C PRO A 218 9.57 24.11 17.50
N GLN A 219 9.89 22.87 17.90
CA GLN A 219 9.29 22.20 19.07
C GLN A 219 9.37 22.99 20.38
N GLU A 220 10.28 23.95 20.48
CA GLU A 220 10.48 24.76 21.68
C GLU A 220 9.23 25.54 22.11
N ARG A 221 8.35 25.93 21.18
CA ARG A 221 7.11 26.69 21.51
C ARG A 221 6.12 25.88 22.33
N TRP A 222 5.84 24.65 21.93
CA TRP A 222 4.84 23.79 22.60
C TRP A 222 5.45 22.75 23.56
N ARG A 223 6.78 22.71 23.69
CA ARG A 223 7.52 21.82 24.61
C ARG A 223 8.12 22.59 25.79
N LYS A 224 7.35 23.50 26.39
CA LYS A 224 7.83 24.37 27.48
C LYS A 224 8.25 23.56 28.72
N ASN A 225 7.56 22.46 29.01
CA ASN A 225 7.82 21.63 30.20
C ASN A 225 8.22 20.19 29.84
N LYS A 226 9.28 19.69 30.50
CA LYS A 226 9.76 18.29 30.35
C LYS A 226 8.82 17.26 30.96
N ASP A 227 7.86 17.71 31.76
CA ASP A 227 7.04 16.87 32.64
C ASP A 227 5.58 16.77 32.20
N ASP A 228 5.24 17.37 31.06
CA ASP A 228 3.88 17.41 30.53
C ASP A 228 3.37 16.01 30.18
N ASN A 229 2.12 15.77 30.57
CA ASN A 229 1.35 14.64 30.05
C ASN A 229 0.88 14.93 28.61
N PHE A 230 0.21 13.98 27.98
CA PHE A 230 -0.24 14.13 26.59
C PHE A 230 -1.35 15.19 26.45
N GLU A 231 -2.27 15.21 27.42
CA GLU A 231 -3.37 16.14 27.52
C GLU A 231 -2.89 17.60 27.67
N ASP A 232 -1.87 17.86 28.51
CA ASP A 232 -1.26 19.18 28.72
C ASP A 232 -0.71 19.75 27.41
N ARG A 233 -0.13 18.88 26.57
CA ARG A 233 0.39 19.29 25.25
C ARG A 233 -0.71 19.57 24.24
N CYS A 234 -1.77 18.79 24.26
CA CYS A 234 -2.95 19.10 23.46
C CYS A 234 -3.48 20.49 23.85
N GLY A 235 -3.53 20.79 25.16
CA GLY A 235 -3.88 22.11 25.67
C GLY A 235 -2.91 23.21 25.20
N ALA A 236 -1.61 22.94 25.17
CA ALA A 236 -0.61 23.89 24.63
C ALA A 236 -0.83 24.16 23.13
N VAL A 237 -1.09 23.13 22.33
CA VAL A 237 -1.39 23.27 20.89
C VAL A 237 -2.65 24.13 20.66
N ILE A 238 -3.69 23.95 21.49
CA ILE A 238 -4.92 24.76 21.41
C ILE A 238 -4.64 26.24 21.73
N ARG A 239 -3.83 26.53 22.75
CA ARG A 239 -3.46 27.92 23.09
C ARG A 239 -2.69 28.60 21.97
N GLU A 240 -1.74 27.89 21.36
CA GLU A 240 -0.98 28.43 20.23
C GLU A 240 -1.89 28.63 18.99
N PHE A 241 -2.91 27.79 18.81
CA PHE A 241 -3.92 27.99 17.77
C PHE A 241 -4.75 29.25 18.01
N ASP A 242 -5.17 29.52 19.25
CA ASP A 242 -5.93 30.73 19.59
C ASP A 242 -5.12 32.02 19.39
N ASP A 243 -3.79 31.95 19.53
CA ASP A 243 -2.88 33.08 19.34
C ASP A 243 -2.65 33.44 17.86
N VAL A 244 -2.81 32.47 16.94
CA VAL A 244 -2.57 32.68 15.50
C VAL A 244 -3.89 32.92 14.75
N LYS A 245 -4.12 34.16 14.35
CA LYS A 245 -5.37 34.61 13.73
C LYS A 245 -5.56 34.17 12.27
N GLU A 246 -4.47 33.93 11.55
CA GLU A 246 -4.51 33.57 10.13
C GLU A 246 -3.48 32.50 9.84
N TYR A 247 -3.96 31.36 9.35
CA TYR A 247 -3.13 30.35 8.74
C TYR A 247 -3.38 30.36 7.23
N PRO A 248 -2.32 30.18 6.41
CA PRO A 248 -2.51 29.95 5.00
C PRO A 248 -3.38 28.70 4.82
N ASP A 249 -4.26 28.73 3.83
CA ASP A 249 -5.03 27.56 3.41
C ASP A 249 -4.04 26.55 2.81
N GLU A 250 -3.41 25.77 3.68
CA GLU A 250 -2.46 24.74 3.28
C GLU A 250 -3.25 23.63 2.59
N GLY A 251 -2.87 23.32 1.36
CA GLY A 251 -3.54 22.31 0.54
C GLY A 251 -3.67 20.94 1.21
N SER A 252 -4.34 20.01 0.53
CA SER A 252 -4.66 18.69 1.08
C SER A 252 -3.41 17.93 1.59
N ILE A 253 -3.48 17.45 2.84
CA ILE A 253 -2.42 16.61 3.43
C ILE A 253 -2.40 15.24 2.75
N THR A 254 -1.32 14.92 2.04
CA THR A 254 -1.14 13.61 1.38
C THR A 254 -0.97 12.48 2.41
N LEU A 255 -1.15 11.22 2.00
CA LEU A 255 -0.94 10.06 2.88
C LEU A 255 0.51 9.98 3.39
N MET A 256 1.48 10.41 2.57
CA MET A 256 2.90 10.47 2.95
C MET A 256 3.17 11.49 4.05
N ASP A 257 2.45 12.61 4.02
CA ASP A 257 2.55 13.68 5.01
C ASP A 257 1.66 13.46 6.23
N ALA A 258 0.74 12.49 6.18
CA ALA A 258 -0.26 12.28 7.21
C ALA A 258 0.31 11.77 8.55
N SER A 259 1.63 11.50 8.60
CA SER A 259 2.35 11.10 9.81
C SER A 259 2.76 12.29 10.71
N TRP A 260 2.32 13.52 10.40
CA TRP A 260 2.64 14.71 11.19
C TRP A 260 2.26 14.58 12.68
N ALA A 261 1.13 13.94 12.99
CA ALA A 261 0.67 13.71 14.36
C ALA A 261 1.66 12.85 15.18
N ALA A 262 2.48 12.03 14.51
CA ALA A 262 3.53 11.26 15.16
C ALA A 262 4.54 12.15 15.88
N LYS A 263 4.80 13.39 15.42
CA LYS A 263 5.73 14.32 16.06
C LYS A 263 5.32 14.63 17.50
N LEU A 264 4.02 14.84 17.73
CA LEU A 264 3.47 15.08 19.06
C LEU A 264 3.39 13.78 19.85
N LEU A 265 2.81 12.73 19.26
CA LEU A 265 2.50 11.47 19.96
C LEU A 265 3.72 10.63 20.34
N LEU A 266 4.79 10.71 19.55
CA LEU A 266 6.03 9.98 19.77
C LEU A 266 7.11 10.81 20.47
N ASP A 267 6.79 12.02 20.96
CA ASP A 267 7.80 12.78 21.68
C ASP A 267 8.28 11.99 22.91
N PRO A 268 9.59 11.70 23.05
CA PRO A 268 10.13 10.94 24.18
C PRO A 268 9.95 11.64 25.54
N THR A 269 9.70 12.95 25.56
CA THR A 269 9.46 13.72 26.80
C THR A 269 8.04 13.62 27.33
N LEU A 270 7.09 13.06 26.57
CA LEU A 270 5.75 12.77 27.10
C LEU A 270 5.82 11.73 28.22
N LYS A 271 5.34 12.13 29.42
CA LYS A 271 5.16 11.25 30.57
C LYS A 271 3.80 10.54 30.53
N GLY A 272 3.62 9.55 31.41
CA GLY A 272 2.38 8.79 31.55
C GLY A 272 2.43 7.38 30.95
N SER A 273 1.67 6.47 31.57
CA SER A 273 1.55 5.06 31.15
C SER A 273 0.93 4.94 29.75
N SER A 274 -0.10 5.74 29.46
CA SER A 274 -0.77 5.74 28.14
C SER A 274 0.17 6.12 27.00
N ALA A 275 0.99 7.17 27.16
CA ALA A 275 1.95 7.59 26.13
C ALA A 275 3.04 6.54 25.91
N ARG A 276 3.53 5.91 26.99
CA ARG A 276 4.48 4.80 26.90
C ARG A 276 3.87 3.60 26.16
N LEU A 277 2.67 3.19 26.53
CA LEU A 277 1.99 2.06 25.90
C LEU A 277 1.83 2.28 24.39
N PHE A 278 1.38 3.47 23.98
CA PHE A 278 1.22 3.81 22.57
C PHE A 278 2.53 3.80 21.78
N ARG A 279 3.60 4.36 22.33
CA ARG A 279 4.92 4.31 21.69
C ARG A 279 5.36 2.86 21.46
N VAL A 280 5.16 1.99 22.45
CA VAL A 280 5.46 0.56 22.32
C VAL A 280 4.58 -0.08 21.26
N THR A 281 3.26 0.10 21.31
CA THR A 281 2.32 -0.46 20.33
C THR A 281 2.66 -0.03 18.91
N LEU A 282 2.87 1.27 18.68
CA LEU A 282 3.19 1.78 17.34
C LEU A 282 4.57 1.32 16.87
N SER A 283 5.57 1.28 17.75
CA SER A 283 6.91 0.78 17.39
C SER A 283 6.87 -0.70 17.03
N THR A 284 6.15 -1.52 17.80
CA THR A 284 5.94 -2.94 17.49
C THR A 284 5.22 -3.11 16.16
N PHE A 285 4.15 -2.35 15.91
CA PHE A 285 3.43 -2.36 14.64
C PHE A 285 4.35 -2.01 13.47
N LEU A 286 5.15 -0.94 13.58
CA LEU A 286 6.07 -0.51 12.53
C LEU A 286 7.20 -1.51 12.31
N ALA A 287 7.74 -2.13 13.36
CA ALA A 287 8.76 -3.17 13.26
C ALA A 287 8.25 -4.42 12.52
N VAL A 288 7.06 -4.90 12.89
CA VAL A 288 6.42 -6.04 12.21
C VAL A 288 6.11 -5.69 10.75
N SER A 289 5.59 -4.49 10.50
CA SER A 289 5.31 -4.00 9.16
C SER A 289 6.57 -3.97 8.30
N LEU A 290 7.65 -3.36 8.80
CA LEU A 290 8.94 -3.29 8.11
C LEU A 290 9.51 -4.69 7.79
N MET A 291 9.45 -5.61 8.76
CA MET A 291 9.88 -7.00 8.56
C MET A 291 9.10 -7.66 7.42
N MET A 292 7.78 -7.49 7.38
CA MET A 292 6.94 -8.01 6.32
C MET A 292 7.26 -7.36 4.96
N THR A 293 7.60 -6.07 4.92
CA THR A 293 8.05 -5.39 3.68
C THR A 293 9.31 -6.03 3.16
N ILE A 294 10.28 -6.24 4.05
CA ILE A 294 11.58 -6.82 3.71
C ILE A 294 11.38 -8.22 3.15
N ILE A 295 10.51 -9.03 3.77
CA ILE A 295 10.19 -10.37 3.27
C ILE A 295 9.60 -10.30 1.85
N LEU A 296 8.59 -9.45 1.61
CA LEU A 296 7.99 -9.35 0.28
C LEU A 296 8.97 -8.81 -0.78
N LEU A 297 9.81 -7.84 -0.41
CA LEU A 297 10.85 -7.33 -1.30
C LEU A 297 11.91 -8.39 -1.61
N ALA A 298 12.30 -9.20 -0.62
CA ALA A 298 13.24 -10.29 -0.81
C ALA A 298 12.70 -11.34 -1.79
N LEU A 299 11.39 -11.61 -1.78
CA LEU A 299 10.73 -12.49 -2.74
C LEU A 299 10.80 -11.95 -4.19
N LEU A 300 11.01 -10.65 -4.41
CA LEU A 300 11.18 -10.07 -5.75
C LEU A 300 12.61 -10.17 -6.29
N ILE A 301 13.61 -10.46 -5.46
CA ILE A 301 15.02 -10.51 -5.87
C ILE A 301 15.26 -11.51 -7.02
N PRO A 302 14.72 -12.75 -7.00
CA PRO A 302 14.87 -13.68 -8.10
C PRO A 302 14.27 -13.19 -9.43
N ASP A 303 13.24 -12.35 -9.39
CA ASP A 303 12.67 -11.70 -10.57
C ASP A 303 13.58 -10.63 -11.15
N VAL A 304 14.15 -9.79 -10.29
CA VAL A 304 15.14 -8.79 -10.71
C VAL A 304 16.36 -9.47 -11.34
N ILE A 305 16.91 -10.52 -10.71
CA ILE A 305 18.08 -11.25 -11.23
C ILE A 305 17.78 -11.86 -12.60
N LEU A 306 16.62 -12.51 -12.76
CA LEU A 306 16.25 -13.13 -14.04
C LEU A 306 15.99 -12.09 -15.13
N CYS A 307 15.44 -10.92 -14.81
CA CYS A 307 15.32 -9.82 -15.77
C CYS A 307 16.70 -9.36 -16.25
N VAL A 308 17.65 -9.16 -15.33
CA VAL A 308 19.02 -8.74 -15.65
C VAL A 308 19.73 -9.78 -16.51
N GLN A 309 19.59 -11.07 -16.18
CA GLN A 309 20.15 -12.15 -16.99
C GLN A 309 19.57 -12.19 -18.40
N LYS A 310 18.25 -12.04 -18.56
CA LYS A 310 17.60 -11.98 -19.88
C LYS A 310 18.08 -10.78 -20.72
N ILE A 311 18.22 -9.61 -20.10
CA ILE A 311 18.75 -8.40 -20.77
C ILE A 311 20.20 -8.65 -21.23
N TRP A 312 21.02 -9.31 -20.40
CA TRP A 312 22.41 -9.64 -20.74
C TRP A 312 22.53 -10.57 -21.95
N VAL A 313 21.60 -11.51 -22.12
CA VAL A 313 21.53 -12.42 -23.27
C VAL A 313 20.91 -11.75 -24.52
N GLY A 314 20.55 -10.46 -24.44
CA GLY A 314 20.02 -9.68 -25.55
C GLY A 314 18.49 -9.63 -25.64
N ASN A 315 17.76 -10.14 -24.63
CA ASN A 315 16.30 -9.98 -24.57
C ASN A 315 15.95 -8.62 -23.93
N TYR A 316 15.94 -7.57 -24.76
CA TYR A 316 15.68 -6.20 -24.32
C TYR A 316 14.24 -5.97 -23.83
N GLN A 317 13.27 -6.84 -24.14
CA GLN A 317 11.87 -6.68 -23.67
C GLN A 317 11.78 -6.76 -22.14
N SER A 318 12.66 -7.54 -21.51
CA SER A 318 12.74 -7.65 -20.05
C SER A 318 13.17 -6.35 -19.35
N ALA A 319 13.70 -5.36 -20.07
CA ALA A 319 13.97 -4.03 -19.51
C ALA A 319 12.69 -3.33 -19.06
N PHE A 320 11.56 -3.56 -19.71
CA PHE A 320 10.27 -2.98 -19.32
C PHE A 320 9.74 -3.56 -18.01
N GLN A 321 9.90 -4.88 -17.80
CA GLN A 321 9.60 -5.51 -16.53
C GLN A 321 10.48 -4.94 -15.42
N LEU A 322 11.79 -4.81 -15.66
CA LEU A 322 12.74 -4.24 -14.69
C LEU A 322 12.40 -2.78 -14.35
N LEU A 323 12.02 -1.97 -15.34
CA LEU A 323 11.61 -0.58 -15.13
C LEU A 323 10.37 -0.50 -14.21
N ALA A 324 9.32 -1.29 -14.50
CA ALA A 324 8.13 -1.38 -13.66
C ALA A 324 8.44 -1.83 -12.23
N LEU A 325 9.25 -2.89 -12.06
CA LEU A 325 9.70 -3.36 -10.75
C LEU A 325 10.48 -2.28 -9.99
N SER A 326 11.41 -1.59 -10.68
CA SER A 326 12.25 -0.56 -10.06
C SER A 326 11.42 0.62 -9.54
N GLY A 327 10.43 1.10 -10.30
CA GLY A 327 9.54 2.17 -9.87
C GLY A 327 8.77 1.81 -8.61
N CYS A 328 8.24 0.58 -8.54
CA CYS A 328 7.54 0.09 -7.36
C CYS A 328 8.48 -0.07 -6.15
N ILE A 329 9.68 -0.63 -6.34
CA ILE A 329 10.68 -0.78 -5.27
C ILE A 329 11.08 0.59 -4.72
N VAL A 330 11.34 1.56 -5.59
CA VAL A 330 11.67 2.94 -5.17
C VAL A 330 10.50 3.56 -4.41
N GLY A 331 9.26 3.40 -4.87
CA GLY A 331 8.06 3.86 -4.16
C GLY A 331 7.91 3.23 -2.77
N VAL A 332 8.13 1.92 -2.65
CA VAL A 332 8.13 1.18 -1.39
C VAL A 332 9.22 1.71 -0.45
N ILE A 333 10.45 1.90 -0.94
CA ILE A 333 11.57 2.39 -0.13
C ILE A 333 11.34 3.83 0.32
N ALA A 334 10.88 4.71 -0.57
CA ALA A 334 10.56 6.10 -0.24
C ALA A 334 9.49 6.18 0.85
N THR A 335 8.48 5.31 0.76
CA THR A 335 7.42 5.23 1.77
C THR A 335 7.91 4.67 3.10
N ALA A 336 8.68 3.58 3.07
CA ALA A 336 9.29 3.00 4.27
C ALA A 336 10.20 4.02 4.97
N ARG A 337 10.91 4.85 4.19
CA ARG A 337 11.70 5.96 4.73
C ARG A 337 10.83 7.02 5.38
N SER A 338 9.71 7.41 4.77
CA SER A 338 8.75 8.37 5.38
C SER A 338 8.18 7.86 6.71
N LEU A 339 7.84 6.58 6.79
CA LEU A 339 7.39 5.95 8.04
C LEU A 339 8.52 5.82 9.08
N GLY A 340 9.75 5.64 8.61
CA GLY A 340 10.92 5.46 9.46
C GLY A 340 11.45 6.77 10.07
N THR A 341 11.34 7.92 9.38
CA THR A 341 11.95 9.17 9.85
C THR A 341 11.52 9.58 11.28
N PRO A 342 10.25 9.45 11.72
CA PRO A 342 9.88 9.78 13.08
C PRO A 342 10.53 8.83 14.11
N LEU A 343 10.55 7.53 13.81
CA LEU A 343 11.18 6.52 14.66
C LEU A 343 12.69 6.70 14.74
N TRP A 344 13.34 6.99 13.61
CA TRP A 344 14.78 7.21 13.56
C TRP A 344 15.18 8.47 14.34
N CYS A 345 14.39 9.54 14.24
CA CYS A 345 14.60 10.74 15.06
C CYS A 345 14.46 10.41 16.56
N GLN A 346 13.44 9.63 16.93
CA GLN A 346 13.22 9.22 18.31
C GLN A 346 14.35 8.32 18.84
N ALA A 347 14.78 7.33 18.07
CA ALA A 347 15.88 6.43 18.44
C ALA A 347 17.19 7.22 18.63
N ARG A 348 17.51 8.12 17.70
CA ARG A 348 18.69 8.98 17.77
C ARG A 348 18.71 9.82 19.04
N GLU A 349 17.57 10.36 19.45
CA GLU A 349 17.45 11.18 20.65
C GLU A 349 17.60 10.34 21.94
N VAL A 350 17.06 9.12 21.96
CA VAL A 350 17.26 8.17 23.07
C VAL A 350 18.74 7.79 23.21
N PHE A 351 19.44 7.51 22.10
CA PHE A 351 20.86 7.22 22.11
C PHE A 351 21.70 8.43 22.56
N ARG A 352 21.37 9.64 22.10
CA ARG A 352 22.05 10.87 22.52
C ARG A 352 21.97 11.09 24.03
N ARG A 353 20.83 10.83 24.66
CA ARG A 353 20.64 10.98 26.13
C ARG A 353 21.37 9.94 26.96
N ARG A 354 21.65 8.75 26.41
CA ARG A 354 22.46 7.73 27.10
C ARG A 354 23.96 7.98 27.00
N GLY A 355 24.40 8.85 26.09
CA GLY A 355 25.80 9.09 25.78
C GLY A 355 26.43 10.34 26.42
N SER A 356 25.70 11.15 27.19
CA SER A 356 26.31 12.22 27.99
C SER A 356 26.58 11.73 29.41
N PRO A 357 27.86 11.48 29.80
CA PRO A 357 28.23 11.19 31.17
C PRO A 357 27.95 12.36 32.12
#